data_AF-A0A9E1ZUM7-F1
#
_entry.id   AF-A0A9E1ZUM7-F1
#
_cell.length_a   1.000
_cell.length_b   1.000
_cell.length_c   1.000
_cell.angle_alpha   90.00
_cell.angle_beta   90.00
_cell.angle_gamma   90.00
#
_symmetry.space_group_name_H-M   'P 1'
#
loop_
_entity.id
_entity.type
_entity.pdbx_description
1 polymer ?
#
loop_
_entity_poly.entity_id
_entity_poly.type
_entity_poly.pdbx_seq_one_letter_code
_entity_poly.pdbx_strand_id
1 'polypeptide(L)' 'IDLSPEGGAGARGMKIHKKLFSSGVYIKFTGDTALVAPPLVSTKENIDEIISGIKRVLEDG' A
#
# COMPACT_ATOMS: atom_id res chain seq x y z
N ILE A 1 2.42 -0.96 -8.04
CA ILE A 1 1.34 -1.98 -7.94
C ILE A 1 0.09 -1.30 -8.46
N ASP A 2 -0.57 -1.90 -9.44
CA ASP A 2 -1.81 -1.39 -10.02
C ASP A 2 -3.01 -2.18 -9.44
N LEU A 3 -4.08 -1.48 -9.07
CA LEU A 3 -5.23 -2.06 -8.36
C LEU A 3 -6.48 -1.97 -9.23
N SER A 4 -7.14 -3.10 -9.48
CA SER A 4 -8.41 -3.17 -10.24
C SER A 4 -9.51 -2.29 -9.61
N PRO A 5 -10.41 -1.67 -10.39
CA PRO A 5 -11.42 -0.75 -9.85
C PRO A 5 -12.41 -1.43 -8.89
N GLU A 6 -12.77 -0.76 -7.78
CA GLU A 6 -13.89 -1.13 -6.89
C GLU A 6 -14.65 0.16 -6.56
N GLY A 7 -15.91 0.29 -7.00
CA GLY A 7 -16.70 1.52 -6.80
C GLY A 7 -16.30 2.68 -7.74
N GLY A 8 -16.36 3.92 -7.24
CA GLY A 8 -15.87 5.10 -7.97
C GLY A 8 -14.34 5.17 -7.99
N ALA A 9 -13.77 5.98 -8.90
CA ALA A 9 -12.32 6.16 -9.01
C ALA A 9 -11.68 6.47 -7.64
N GLY A 10 -10.67 5.71 -7.24
CA GLY A 10 -9.94 5.88 -5.97
C GLY A 10 -10.60 5.23 -4.75
N ALA A 11 -11.77 4.62 -4.87
CA ALA A 11 -12.44 3.99 -3.72
C ALA A 11 -11.68 2.75 -3.23
N ARG A 12 -11.12 1.93 -4.13
CA ARG A 12 -10.28 0.79 -3.75
C ARG A 12 -8.97 1.24 -3.10
N GLY A 13 -8.31 2.23 -3.70
CA GLY A 13 -7.08 2.84 -3.19
C GLY A 13 -7.27 3.38 -1.78
N MET A 14 -8.37 4.10 -1.52
CA MET A 14 -8.72 4.59 -0.18
C MET A 14 -8.95 3.46 0.84
N LYS A 15 -9.65 2.40 0.44
CA LYS A 15 -9.90 1.21 1.29
C LYS A 15 -8.58 0.54 1.69
N ILE A 16 -7.69 0.31 0.73
CA ILE A 16 -6.39 -0.32 0.97
C ILE A 16 -5.47 0.61 1.77
N HIS A 17 -5.46 1.91 1.49
CA HIS A 17 -4.68 2.89 2.23
C HIS A 17 -5.03 2.88 3.72
N LYS A 18 -6.33 2.82 4.07
CA LYS A 18 -6.77 2.69 5.46
C LYS A 18 -6.31 1.38 6.11
N LYS A 19 -6.44 0.24 5.40
CA LYS A 19 -5.98 -1.06 5.90
C LYS A 19 -4.47 -1.06 6.18
N LEU A 20 -3.66 -0.54 5.25
CA LEU A 20 -2.20 -0.44 5.41
C LEU A 20 -1.80 0.45 6.57
N PHE A 21 -2.47 1.60 6.71
CA PHE A 21 -2.24 2.49 7.84
C PHE A 21 -2.53 1.80 9.18
N SER A 22 -3.64 1.06 9.28
CA SER A 22 -3.97 0.26 10.45
C SER A 22 -3.01 -0.90 10.70
N SER A 23 -2.31 -1.40 9.68
CA SER A 23 -1.28 -2.44 9.81
C SER A 23 0.13 -1.89 10.04
N GLY A 24 0.28 -0.58 10.27
CA GLY A 24 1.56 0.07 10.58
C GLY A 24 2.41 0.45 9.36
N VAL A 25 1.86 0.39 8.14
CA VAL A 25 2.58 0.72 6.90
C VAL A 25 1.95 1.97 6.27
N TYR A 26 2.70 3.07 6.22
CA TYR A 26 2.24 4.30 5.55
C TYR A 26 2.72 4.35 4.10
N ILE A 27 1.79 4.53 3.16
CA ILE A 27 2.06 4.64 1.72
C ILE A 27 1.18 5.73 1.14
N LYS A 28 1.75 6.55 0.24
CA LYS A 28 1.00 7.57 -0.48
C LYS A 28 0.18 6.92 -1.59
N PHE A 29 -1.10 7.30 -1.68
CA PHE A 29 -1.98 6.91 -2.79
C PHE A 29 -2.38 8.12 -3.63
N THR A 30 -2.51 7.88 -4.93
CA THR A 30 -3.10 8.79 -5.92
C THR A 30 -4.16 8.00 -6.69
N GLY A 31 -5.44 8.22 -6.36
CA GLY A 31 -6.51 7.33 -6.82
C GLY A 31 -6.26 5.90 -6.35
N ASP A 32 -6.29 4.95 -7.28
CA ASP A 32 -6.05 3.53 -7.04
C ASP A 32 -4.57 3.12 -7.20
N THR A 33 -3.65 4.09 -7.33
CA THR A 33 -2.22 3.83 -7.47
C THR A 33 -1.46 4.13 -6.17
N ALA A 34 -0.66 3.14 -5.73
CA ALA A 34 0.23 3.26 -4.56
C ALA A 34 1.65 3.68 -4.97
N LEU A 35 2.20 4.69 -4.29
CA LEU A 35 3.57 5.17 -4.49
C LEU A 35 4.44 4.77 -3.29
N VAL A 36 5.45 3.93 -3.55
CA VAL A 36 6.40 3.45 -2.56
C VAL A 36 7.73 4.16 -2.74
N ALA A 37 8.11 4.97 -1.75
CA ALA A 37 9.36 5.73 -1.73
C ALA A 37 9.99 5.62 -0.33
N PRO A 38 10.76 4.56 -0.04
CA PRO A 38 11.42 4.40 1.25
C PRO A 38 12.46 5.50 1.50
N PRO A 39 12.75 5.83 2.77
CA PRO A 39 13.89 6.69 3.11
C PRO A 39 15.20 6.21 2.49
N LEU A 40 16.12 7.15 2.19
CA LEU A 40 17.44 6.82 1.62
C LEU A 40 18.30 5.93 2.53
N VAL A 41 18.01 5.91 3.83
CA VAL A 41 18.68 5.08 4.83
C VAL A 41 18.08 3.67 4.97
N SER A 42 17.01 3.37 4.24
CA SER A 42 16.34 2.07 4.32
C SER A 42 17.22 0.94 3.80
N THR A 43 17.24 -0.16 4.54
CA THR A 43 17.91 -1.40 4.12
C THR A 43 16.98 -2.27 3.27
N LYS A 44 17.53 -3.35 2.71
CA LYS A 44 16.73 -4.35 1.98
C LYS A 44 15.66 -4.96 2.87
N GLU A 45 15.98 -5.21 4.13
CA GLU A 45 15.05 -5.79 5.11
C GLU A 45 13.86 -4.85 5.35
N ASN A 46 14.09 -3.54 5.43
CA ASN A 46 13.00 -2.56 5.53
C ASN A 46 12.09 -2.58 4.29
N ILE A 47 12.67 -2.73 3.10
CA ILE A 47 11.90 -2.82 1.86
C ILE A 47 11.06 -4.10 1.86
N ASP A 48 11.63 -5.24 2.27
CA ASP A 48 10.94 -6.52 2.34
C ASP A 48 9.77 -6.48 3.34
N GLU A 49 9.92 -5.78 4.47
CA GLU A 49 8.82 -5.54 5.43
C GLU A 49 7.68 -4.72 4.83
N ILE A 50 7.99 -3.61 4.12
CA ILE A 50 7.00 -2.78 3.44
C ILE A 50 6.23 -3.62 2.41
N ILE A 51 6.94 -4.37 1.56
CA ILE A 51 6.31 -5.20 0.51
C ILE A 51 5.47 -6.31 1.13
N SER A 52 5.93 -6.94 2.21
CA SER A 52 5.19 -7.99 2.92
C SER A 52 3.90 -7.45 3.53
N GLY A 53 3.93 -6.25 4.12
CA GLY A 53 2.74 -5.58 4.62
C GLY A 53 1.72 -5.27 3.51
N ILE A 54 2.20 -4.81 2.34
CA ILE A 54 1.35 -4.59 1.17
C ILE A 54 0.68 -5.89 0.73
N LYS A 55 1.45 -6.97 0.57
CA LYS A 55 0.92 -8.27 0.14
C LYS A 55 -0.16 -8.79 1.09
N ARG A 56 0.10 -8.76 2.39
CA ARG A 56 -0.86 -9.19 3.42
C ARG A 56 -2.21 -8.47 3.26
N VAL A 57 -2.19 -7.14 3.15
CA VAL A 57 -3.43 -6.36 3.00
C VAL A 57 -4.17 -6.64 1.69
N LEU A 58 -3.45 -6.96 0.62
CA LEU A 58 -4.04 -7.29 -0.68
C LEU A 58 -4.59 -8.71 -0.75
N GLU A 59 -4.00 -9.65 -0.01
CA GLU A 59 -4.43 -11.04 0.08
C GLU A 59 -5.58 -11.21 1.09
N ASP A 60 -5.67 -10.36 2.12
CA ASP A 60 -6.79 -10.27 3.08
C ASP A 60 -8.02 -9.52 2.49
N GLY A 61 -8.13 -9.43 1.16
CA GLY A 61 -9.03 -8.52 0.42
C GLY A 61 -10.02 -9.22 -0.46
#